data_AF-A0A7V8BFJ1-F1
#
_entry.id   AF-A0A7V8BFJ1-F1
#
_cell.length_a   1.000
_cell.length_b   1.000
_cell.length_c   1.000
_cell.angle_alpha   90.00
_cell.angle_beta   90.00
_cell.angle_gamma   90.00
#
_symmetry.space_group_name_H-M   'P 1'
#
loop_
_entity.id
_entity.type
_entity.pdbx_description
1 polymer ?
#
loop_
_entity_poly.entity_id
_entity_poly.type
_entity_poly.pdbx_seq_one_letter_code
_entity_poly.pdbx_strand_id
1 'polypeptide(L)'
;MTWTAQGPVVFWRHVFGQNIRDFALADLAGGKVHRVTDDDWQIDGCPHHGGGIATDSRGNLHLVWFTAGKKRQGVFYRRLAGATFLADGKLDGFASMSPSRALGQAASQPSHPSVVASGERVLLTWREFDGEHYSVWAMLSRDGGEQWAAPIRLAETRGAADYAVPAIDPMRAVVVWNTADEGLRVLPLEAAP
;
A
#
# COMPACT_ATOMS: atom_id res chain seq x y z
N MET A 1 -3.91 2.88 9.32
CA MET A 1 -3.74 4.21 9.93
C MET A 1 -2.26 4.48 10.09
N THR A 2 -1.86 5.75 10.17
CA THR A 2 -0.48 6.17 10.37
C THR A 2 -0.46 7.46 11.21
N TRP A 3 0.71 7.94 11.61
CA TRP A 3 0.89 9.21 12.32
C TRP A 3 1.61 10.22 11.44
N THR A 4 1.06 11.43 11.37
CA THR A 4 1.74 12.61 10.82
C THR A 4 2.12 13.57 11.95
N ALA A 5 2.83 14.65 11.63
CA ALA A 5 3.13 15.71 12.59
C ALA A 5 1.85 16.38 13.17
N GLN A 6 0.71 16.28 12.47
CA GLN A 6 -0.56 16.86 12.91
C GLN A 6 -1.42 15.89 13.73
N GLY A 7 -1.03 14.61 13.78
CA GLY A 7 -1.76 13.56 14.50
C GLY A 7 -2.06 12.34 13.66
N PRO A 8 -2.96 11.46 14.13
CA PRO A 8 -3.25 10.22 13.45
C PRO A 8 -4.16 10.44 12.24
N VAL A 9 -3.83 9.72 11.16
CA VAL A 9 -4.53 9.75 9.88
C VAL A 9 -5.01 8.34 9.52
N VAL A 10 -6.25 8.26 9.05
CA VAL A 10 -6.89 7.01 8.65
C VAL A 10 -7.09 6.97 7.14
N PHE A 11 -6.85 5.79 6.59
CA PHE A 11 -7.03 5.44 5.19
C PHE A 11 -7.86 4.18 5.12
N TRP A 12 -8.97 4.21 4.40
CA TRP A 12 -9.91 3.10 4.34
C TRP A 12 -10.67 3.10 3.02
N ARG A 13 -11.23 1.94 2.67
CA ARG A 13 -12.17 1.85 1.55
C ARG A 13 -13.50 2.46 1.98
N HIS A 14 -13.93 3.50 1.28
CA HIS A 14 -15.15 4.24 1.57
C HIS A 14 -16.21 4.02 0.49
N VAL A 15 -17.46 4.39 0.80
CA VAL A 15 -18.58 4.36 -0.16
C VAL A 15 -18.83 5.78 -0.64
N PHE A 16 -18.54 6.05 -1.90
CA PHE A 16 -18.85 7.32 -2.55
C PHE A 16 -20.10 7.19 -3.44
N GLY A 17 -20.97 8.19 -3.36
CA GLY A 17 -22.24 8.18 -4.08
C GLY A 17 -23.08 6.97 -3.67
N GLN A 18 -23.66 6.27 -4.66
CA GLN A 18 -24.51 5.11 -4.37
C GLN A 18 -23.70 3.84 -4.06
N ASN A 19 -22.57 3.59 -4.74
CA ASN A 19 -21.86 2.32 -4.56
C ASN A 19 -20.39 2.28 -5.03
N ILE A 20 -19.69 3.42 -5.12
CA ILE A 20 -18.29 3.44 -5.55
C ILE A 20 -17.38 3.14 -4.35
N ARG A 21 -16.55 2.11 -4.44
CA ARG A 21 -15.63 1.59 -3.40
C ARG A 21 -14.20 2.07 -3.60
N ASP A 22 -14.03 3.38 -3.58
CA ASP A 22 -12.72 4.01 -3.64
C ASP A 22 -12.19 4.31 -2.24
N PHE A 23 -10.90 4.59 -2.13
CA PHE A 23 -10.29 4.85 -0.84
C PHE A 23 -10.39 6.32 -0.45
N ALA A 24 -10.64 6.51 0.83
CA ALA A 24 -10.70 7.79 1.49
C ALA A 24 -9.54 7.97 2.49
N LEU A 25 -9.24 9.23 2.76
CA LEU A 25 -8.28 9.69 3.76
C LEU A 25 -8.94 10.75 4.65
N ALA A 26 -8.67 10.72 5.95
CA ALA A 26 -9.07 11.77 6.89
C ALA A 26 -8.13 11.78 8.10
N ASP A 27 -7.96 12.95 8.72
CA ASP A 27 -7.46 13.02 10.09
C ASP A 27 -8.53 12.51 11.07
N LEU A 28 -8.10 12.10 12.27
CA LEU A 28 -9.01 11.70 13.36
C LEU A 28 -9.41 12.87 14.27
N ALA A 29 -9.04 14.10 13.94
CA ALA A 29 -9.42 15.30 14.69
C ALA A 29 -10.80 15.86 14.28
N GLY A 30 -11.60 15.06 13.56
CA GLY A 30 -12.90 15.47 13.02
C GLY A 30 -12.82 16.05 11.60
N GLY A 31 -11.71 15.81 10.89
CA GLY A 31 -11.49 16.28 9.53
C GLY A 31 -12.47 15.72 8.50
N LYS A 32 -12.53 16.39 7.35
CA LYS A 32 -13.38 15.97 6.22
C LYS A 32 -12.82 14.70 5.58
N VAL A 33 -13.73 13.91 5.01
CA VAL A 33 -13.37 12.72 4.23
C VAL A 33 -12.91 13.15 2.83
N HIS A 34 -11.70 12.74 2.47
CA HIS A 34 -11.09 13.05 1.19
C HIS A 34 -10.95 11.80 0.32
N ARG A 35 -11.55 11.79 -0.88
CA ARG A 35 -11.34 10.71 -1.87
C ARG A 35 -9.93 10.80 -2.44
N VAL A 36 -9.11 9.77 -2.23
CA VAL A 36 -7.70 9.75 -2.66
C VAL A 36 -7.39 8.71 -3.74
N THR A 37 -8.39 7.91 -4.13
CA THR A 37 -8.35 7.07 -5.33
C THR A 37 -9.57 7.35 -6.23
N ASP A 38 -9.41 7.08 -7.53
CA ASP A 38 -10.35 7.44 -8.58
C ASP A 38 -10.62 6.26 -9.55
N ASP A 39 -10.70 5.05 -8.99
CA ASP A 39 -10.76 3.79 -9.74
C ASP A 39 -12.17 3.43 -10.24
N ASP A 40 -13.20 4.04 -9.61
CA ASP A 40 -14.61 3.81 -9.88
C ASP A 40 -15.01 2.34 -9.74
N TRP A 41 -14.59 1.71 -8.64
CA TRP A 41 -14.97 0.33 -8.35
C TRP A 41 -16.40 0.24 -7.83
N GLN A 42 -17.33 -0.06 -8.72
CA GLN A 42 -18.73 -0.28 -8.38
C GLN A 42 -18.96 -1.75 -8.04
N ILE A 43 -19.25 -2.06 -6.77
CA ILE A 43 -19.49 -3.43 -6.30
C ILE A 43 -20.52 -3.43 -5.18
N ASP A 44 -21.51 -4.32 -5.29
CA ASP A 44 -22.49 -4.58 -4.23
C ASP A 44 -22.02 -5.73 -3.35
N GLY A 45 -20.98 -5.45 -2.55
CA GLY A 45 -20.34 -6.42 -1.68
C GLY A 45 -19.32 -5.81 -0.74
N CYS A 46 -18.77 -6.67 0.12
CA CYS A 46 -17.72 -6.33 1.08
C CYS A 46 -16.37 -6.83 0.55
N PRO A 47 -15.65 -6.05 -0.28
CA PRO A 47 -14.37 -6.47 -0.84
C PRO A 47 -13.33 -6.70 0.27
N HIS A 48 -12.81 -7.93 0.32
CA HIS A 48 -11.81 -8.39 1.28
C HIS A 48 -10.38 -7.88 1.05
N HIS A 49 -10.02 -7.48 -0.18
CA HIS A 49 -8.67 -7.00 -0.48
C HIS A 49 -8.52 -5.57 0.03
N GLY A 50 -7.68 -5.32 1.03
CA GLY A 50 -7.56 -3.99 1.66
C GLY A 50 -6.63 -3.00 0.94
N GLY A 51 -6.16 -2.04 1.73
CA GLY A 51 -5.08 -1.12 1.39
C GLY A 51 -4.24 -0.83 2.63
N GLY A 52 -3.11 -0.17 2.44
CA GLY A 52 -2.15 0.19 3.48
C GLY A 52 -1.76 1.65 3.40
N ILE A 53 -1.34 2.22 4.53
CA ILE A 53 -0.83 3.57 4.62
C ILE A 53 0.41 3.62 5.53
N ALA A 54 1.42 4.37 5.14
CA ALA A 54 2.57 4.72 5.98
C ALA A 54 2.95 6.18 5.79
N THR A 55 3.66 6.75 6.78
CA THR A 55 4.21 8.10 6.73
C THR A 55 5.74 8.04 6.83
N ASP A 56 6.44 8.70 5.93
CA ASP A 56 7.91 8.82 5.98
C ASP A 56 8.36 10.00 6.86
N SER A 57 9.66 10.15 7.09
CA SER A 57 10.21 11.24 7.92
C SER A 57 10.06 12.63 7.30
N ARG A 58 9.71 12.73 6.02
CA ARG A 58 9.42 14.01 5.33
C ARG A 58 7.93 14.36 5.41
N GLY A 59 7.11 13.53 6.05
CA GLY A 59 5.66 13.71 6.15
C GLY A 59 4.91 13.30 4.89
N ASN A 60 5.55 12.60 3.94
CA ASN A 60 4.85 12.05 2.80
C ASN A 60 3.97 10.88 3.25
N LEU A 61 2.78 10.77 2.66
CA LEU A 61 1.92 9.61 2.83
C LEU A 61 2.12 8.64 1.67
N HIS A 62 2.31 7.38 2.01
CA HIS A 62 2.45 6.27 1.08
C HIS A 62 1.19 5.42 1.14
N LEU A 63 0.45 5.38 0.04
CA LEU A 63 -0.83 4.68 -0.08
C LEU A 63 -0.65 3.47 -0.97
N VAL A 64 -1.15 2.32 -0.53
CA VAL A 64 -1.30 1.15 -1.37
C VAL A 64 -2.72 0.61 -1.30
N TRP A 65 -3.24 0.11 -2.41
CA TRP A 65 -4.60 -0.43 -2.45
C TRP A 65 -4.79 -1.45 -3.55
N PHE A 66 -5.79 -2.30 -3.36
CA PHE A 66 -6.36 -3.13 -4.42
C PHE A 66 -7.63 -2.50 -4.96
N THR A 67 -7.85 -2.62 -6.27
CA THR A 67 -9.10 -2.26 -6.93
C THR A 67 -9.44 -3.24 -8.06
N ALA A 68 -10.73 -3.44 -8.30
CA ALA A 68 -11.24 -4.04 -9.54
C ALA A 68 -12.17 -3.04 -10.26
N GLY A 69 -11.75 -1.77 -10.26
CA GLY A 69 -12.51 -0.66 -10.81
C GLY A 69 -12.54 -0.60 -12.33
N LYS A 70 -13.42 0.26 -12.85
CA LYS A 70 -13.55 0.48 -14.29
C LYS A 70 -12.31 1.15 -14.88
N LYS A 71 -11.68 2.05 -14.13
CA LYS A 71 -10.48 2.77 -14.61
C LYS A 71 -9.22 1.93 -14.52
N ARG A 72 -9.11 1.11 -13.46
CA ARG A 72 -7.90 0.37 -13.08
C ARG A 72 -8.26 -0.90 -12.31
N GLN A 73 -7.48 -1.95 -12.52
CA GLN A 73 -7.63 -3.24 -11.84
C GLN A 73 -6.26 -3.76 -11.38
N GLY A 74 -6.22 -4.37 -10.20
CA GLY A 74 -5.01 -4.89 -9.58
C GLY A 74 -4.58 -4.10 -8.34
N VAL A 75 -3.28 -4.11 -8.07
CA VAL A 75 -2.66 -3.43 -6.92
C VAL A 75 -1.96 -2.16 -7.37
N PHE A 76 -2.11 -1.10 -6.58
CA PHE A 76 -1.54 0.20 -6.88
C PHE A 76 -0.85 0.83 -5.68
N TYR A 77 0.12 1.69 -5.98
CA TYR A 77 0.81 2.57 -5.06
C TYR A 77 0.65 4.03 -5.49
N ARG A 78 0.63 4.94 -4.51
CA ARG A 78 0.62 6.39 -4.72
C ARG A 78 1.25 7.11 -3.54
N ARG A 79 1.96 8.20 -3.84
CA ARG A 79 2.55 9.11 -2.86
C ARG A 79 1.77 10.40 -2.79
N LEU A 80 1.51 10.90 -1.59
CA LEU A 80 1.04 12.27 -1.33
C LEU A 80 2.15 13.03 -0.60
N ALA A 81 2.71 14.06 -1.25
CA ALA A 81 3.80 14.83 -0.70
C ALA A 81 3.29 16.07 0.07
N GLY A 82 3.80 16.31 1.28
CA GLY A 82 3.39 17.49 2.06
C GLY A 82 1.92 17.49 2.47
N ALA A 83 1.32 16.30 2.64
CA ALA A 83 -0.08 16.16 3.02
C ALA A 83 -0.35 16.84 4.37
N THR A 84 -1.15 17.91 4.34
CA THR A 84 -1.45 18.73 5.53
C THR A 84 -2.95 18.95 5.64
N PHE A 85 -3.55 18.60 6.77
CA PHE A 85 -4.95 18.87 7.07
C PHE A 85 -5.09 20.29 7.62
N LEU A 86 -5.80 21.15 6.90
CA LEU A 86 -6.01 22.55 7.25
C LEU A 86 -7.22 22.71 8.19
N ALA A 87 -7.25 23.80 8.94
CA ALA A 87 -8.33 24.10 9.90
C ALA A 87 -9.73 24.21 9.25
N ASP A 88 -9.81 24.51 7.95
CA ASP A 88 -11.07 24.53 7.18
C ASP A 88 -11.51 23.14 6.68
N GLY A 89 -10.77 22.10 7.08
CA GLY A 89 -10.98 20.71 6.70
C GLY A 89 -10.51 20.37 5.29
N LYS A 90 -9.72 21.21 4.63
CA LYS A 90 -9.07 20.84 3.35
C LYS A 90 -7.82 20.02 3.60
N LEU A 91 -7.50 19.14 2.65
CA LEU A 91 -6.20 18.49 2.57
C LEU A 91 -5.35 19.25 1.55
N ASP A 92 -4.31 19.92 2.04
CA ASP A 92 -3.23 20.43 1.21
C ASP A 92 -2.31 19.28 0.78
N GLY A 93 -1.64 19.41 -0.37
CA GLY A 93 -0.85 18.34 -0.99
C GLY A 93 -1.65 17.41 -1.91
N PHE A 94 -2.94 17.68 -2.16
CA PHE A 94 -3.70 16.91 -3.16
C PHE A 94 -3.10 17.04 -4.57
N ALA A 95 -2.58 18.21 -4.93
CA ALA A 95 -1.98 18.48 -6.22
C ALA A 95 -0.58 17.84 -6.39
N SER A 96 0.07 17.45 -5.28
CA SER A 96 1.39 16.78 -5.29
C SER A 96 1.27 15.25 -5.34
N MET A 97 0.04 14.73 -5.46
CA MET A 97 -0.26 13.32 -5.55
C MET A 97 0.39 12.71 -6.80
N SER A 98 1.20 11.68 -6.61
CA SER A 98 1.82 10.97 -7.73
C SER A 98 0.76 10.26 -8.60
N PRO A 99 1.06 9.95 -9.86
CA PRO A 99 0.27 8.99 -10.62
C PRO A 99 0.13 7.66 -9.86
N SER A 100 -0.98 6.94 -10.12
CA SER A 100 -1.15 5.59 -9.59
C SER A 100 -0.16 4.65 -10.28
N ARG A 101 0.75 4.08 -9.51
CA ARG A 101 1.71 3.08 -9.99
C ARG A 101 1.13 1.69 -9.81
N ALA A 102 0.98 0.92 -10.88
CA ALA A 102 0.64 -0.50 -10.78
C ALA A 102 1.79 -1.28 -10.13
N LEU A 103 1.46 -2.21 -9.23
CA LEU A 103 2.39 -3.18 -8.65
C LEU A 103 2.03 -4.58 -9.13
N GLY A 104 3.08 -5.37 -9.38
CA GLY A 104 2.95 -6.75 -9.81
C GLY A 104 2.50 -6.94 -11.26
N GLN A 105 2.35 -8.19 -11.64
CA GLN A 105 1.97 -8.59 -13.00
C GLN A 105 0.48 -8.92 -13.06
N ALA A 106 -0.29 -8.26 -13.93
CA ALA A 106 -1.74 -8.48 -14.02
C ALA A 106 -2.13 -9.95 -14.23
N ALA A 107 -1.33 -10.72 -14.98
CA ALA A 107 -1.54 -12.15 -15.21
C ALA A 107 -1.37 -13.01 -13.96
N SER A 108 -0.65 -12.52 -12.96
CA SER A 108 -0.32 -13.21 -11.71
C SER A 108 -1.15 -12.70 -10.53
N GLN A 109 -2.34 -12.14 -10.80
CA GLN A 109 -3.38 -11.82 -9.81
C GLN A 109 -2.84 -11.11 -8.54
N PRO A 110 -2.17 -9.93 -8.68
CA PRO A 110 -1.57 -9.24 -7.56
C PRO A 110 -2.65 -8.83 -6.56
N SER A 111 -2.37 -9.04 -5.27
CA SER A 111 -3.32 -8.84 -4.18
C SER A 111 -2.63 -8.47 -2.87
N HIS A 112 -3.44 -8.03 -1.89
CA HIS A 112 -3.03 -7.74 -0.51
C HIS A 112 -1.74 -6.90 -0.38
N PRO A 113 -1.73 -5.67 -0.91
CA PRO A 113 -0.57 -4.83 -0.74
C PRO A 113 -0.43 -4.33 0.69
N SER A 114 0.80 -4.11 1.10
CA SER A 114 1.16 -3.47 2.37
C SER A 114 2.33 -2.50 2.17
N VAL A 115 2.44 -1.54 3.09
CA VAL A 115 3.48 -0.51 3.06
C VAL A 115 3.90 -0.14 4.48
N VAL A 116 5.21 0.04 4.67
CA VAL A 116 5.83 0.60 5.89
C VAL A 116 6.94 1.56 5.52
N ALA A 117 7.23 2.52 6.40
CA ALA A 117 8.29 3.49 6.22
C ALA A 117 9.13 3.66 7.49
N SER A 118 10.42 3.96 7.32
CA SER A 118 11.35 4.32 8.40
C SER A 118 12.38 5.32 7.85
N GLY A 119 12.39 6.54 8.38
CA GLY A 119 13.11 7.63 7.74
C GLY A 119 12.52 7.89 6.36
N GLU A 120 13.39 7.99 5.35
CA GLU A 120 12.98 8.08 3.92
C GLU A 120 12.89 6.71 3.24
N ARG A 121 13.13 5.61 3.97
CA ARG A 121 13.02 4.27 3.40
C ARG A 121 11.56 3.83 3.39
N VAL A 122 11.07 3.36 2.25
CA VAL A 122 9.69 2.91 2.07
C VAL A 122 9.69 1.52 1.47
N LEU A 123 9.08 0.56 2.15
CA LEU A 123 8.96 -0.83 1.71
C LEU A 123 7.52 -1.11 1.31
N LEU A 124 7.34 -1.53 0.06
CA LEU A 124 6.09 -2.07 -0.46
C LEU A 124 6.19 -3.59 -0.52
N THR A 125 5.09 -4.27 -0.20
CA THR A 125 4.95 -5.71 -0.44
C THR A 125 3.59 -6.04 -1.01
N TRP A 126 3.50 -7.11 -1.79
CA TRP A 126 2.25 -7.67 -2.28
C TRP A 126 2.39 -9.17 -2.48
N ARG A 127 1.26 -9.85 -2.64
CA ARG A 127 1.19 -11.27 -3.01
C ARG A 127 0.76 -11.41 -4.46
N GLU A 128 1.29 -12.41 -5.14
CA GLU A 128 0.83 -12.85 -6.47
C GLU A 128 0.41 -14.31 -6.43
N PHE A 129 -0.46 -14.69 -7.36
CA PHE A 129 -0.89 -16.06 -7.63
C PHE A 129 -0.94 -16.30 -9.14
N ASP A 130 -0.09 -17.20 -9.64
CA ASP A 130 0.03 -17.50 -11.07
C ASP A 130 -0.93 -18.62 -11.55
N GLY A 131 -1.72 -19.19 -10.63
CA GLY A 131 -2.60 -20.33 -10.89
C GLY A 131 -2.14 -21.61 -10.20
N GLU A 132 -0.86 -21.69 -9.81
CA GLU A 132 -0.27 -22.84 -9.13
C GLU A 132 0.43 -22.45 -7.82
N HIS A 133 1.11 -21.31 -7.79
CA HIS A 133 1.95 -20.87 -6.67
C HIS A 133 1.54 -19.50 -6.17
N TYR A 134 1.54 -19.35 -4.84
CA TYR A 134 1.59 -18.04 -4.22
C TYR A 134 3.03 -17.56 -4.15
N SER A 135 3.26 -16.29 -4.47
CA SER A 135 4.55 -15.64 -4.27
C SER A 135 4.43 -14.33 -3.51
N VAL A 136 5.44 -14.01 -2.72
CA VAL A 136 5.55 -12.74 -2.01
C VAL A 136 6.63 -11.87 -2.66
N TRP A 137 6.24 -10.64 -2.97
CA TRP A 137 7.08 -9.66 -3.65
C TRP A 137 7.32 -8.45 -2.78
N ALA A 138 8.47 -7.82 -2.98
CA ALA A 138 8.84 -6.60 -2.30
C ALA A 138 9.50 -5.59 -3.24
N MET A 139 9.38 -4.31 -2.89
CA MET A 139 10.03 -3.21 -3.59
C MET A 139 10.42 -2.14 -2.58
N LEU A 140 11.67 -1.65 -2.65
CA LEU A 140 12.22 -0.67 -1.71
C LEU A 140 12.52 0.66 -2.41
N SER A 141 12.07 1.75 -1.79
CA SER A 141 12.57 3.10 -2.04
C SER A 141 13.45 3.53 -0.87
N ARG A 142 14.49 4.33 -1.17
CA ARG A 142 15.41 4.90 -0.18
C ARG A 142 15.34 6.43 -0.11
N ASP A 143 14.46 7.04 -0.90
CA ASP A 143 14.33 8.48 -1.14
C ASP A 143 12.87 8.92 -1.03
N GLY A 144 12.14 8.41 -0.04
CA GLY A 144 10.74 8.74 0.27
C GLY A 144 9.79 8.49 -0.89
N GLY A 145 10.00 7.40 -1.64
CA GLY A 145 9.13 6.95 -2.71
C GLY A 145 9.27 7.72 -4.03
N GLU A 146 10.36 8.47 -4.22
CA GLU A 146 10.68 9.14 -5.49
C GLU A 146 11.21 8.14 -6.52
N GLN A 147 12.18 7.31 -6.13
CA GLN A 147 12.73 6.23 -6.93
C GLN A 147 12.55 4.89 -6.23
N TRP A 148 12.56 3.83 -7.02
CA TRP A 148 12.29 2.48 -6.53
C TRP A 148 13.24 1.48 -7.18
N ALA A 149 13.84 0.61 -6.36
CA ALA A 149 14.60 -0.54 -6.84
C ALA A 149 13.69 -1.54 -7.55
N ALA A 150 14.22 -2.39 -8.43
CA ALA A 150 13.43 -3.42 -9.09
C ALA A 150 12.65 -4.30 -8.09
N PRO A 151 11.41 -4.72 -8.40
CA PRO A 151 10.68 -5.71 -7.61
C PRO A 151 11.48 -7.00 -7.44
N ILE A 152 11.47 -7.56 -6.22
CA ILE A 152 12.14 -8.82 -5.89
C ILE A 152 11.08 -9.81 -5.41
N ARG A 153 11.09 -11.02 -5.98
CA ARG A 153 10.32 -12.16 -5.45
C ARG A 153 11.12 -12.78 -4.31
N LEU A 154 10.62 -12.71 -3.09
CA LEU A 154 11.35 -13.16 -1.90
C LEU A 154 11.16 -14.66 -1.65
N ALA A 155 9.98 -15.20 -1.93
CA ALA A 155 9.66 -16.61 -1.77
C ALA A 155 8.39 -16.98 -2.56
N GLU A 156 8.17 -18.28 -2.73
CA GLU A 156 6.95 -18.87 -3.28
C GLU A 156 6.57 -20.14 -2.51
N THR A 157 5.31 -20.55 -2.61
CA THR A 157 4.79 -21.80 -2.04
C THR A 157 3.65 -22.33 -2.93
N ARG A 158 3.42 -23.64 -2.90
CA ARG A 158 2.23 -24.25 -3.53
C ARG A 158 1.05 -24.32 -2.57
N GLY A 159 1.33 -24.46 -1.28
CA GLY A 159 0.33 -24.48 -0.22
C GLY A 159 -0.35 -23.12 -0.01
N ALA A 160 -1.35 -23.09 0.87
CA ALA A 160 -2.01 -21.85 1.26
C ALA A 160 -1.00 -20.85 1.85
N ALA A 161 -1.21 -19.57 1.57
CA ALA A 161 -0.32 -18.50 1.99
C ALA A 161 -1.09 -17.30 2.54
N ASP A 162 -0.62 -16.77 3.67
CA ASP A 162 -1.10 -15.52 4.24
C ASP A 162 -0.60 -14.30 3.46
N TYR A 163 -0.94 -13.11 3.96
CA TYR A 163 -0.49 -11.84 3.40
C TYR A 163 0.92 -11.49 3.89
N ALA A 164 1.65 -10.76 3.06
CA ALA A 164 2.98 -10.27 3.39
C ALA A 164 2.88 -9.15 4.45
N VAL A 165 3.64 -9.29 5.54
CA VAL A 165 3.75 -8.25 6.59
C VAL A 165 5.15 -7.65 6.54
N PRO A 166 5.31 -6.45 5.96
CA PRO A 166 6.62 -5.80 5.88
C PRO A 166 7.00 -5.14 7.20
N ALA A 167 8.29 -5.16 7.51
CA ALA A 167 8.88 -4.39 8.61
C ALA A 167 10.21 -3.76 8.15
N ILE A 168 10.48 -2.54 8.57
CA ILE A 168 11.66 -1.79 8.16
C ILE A 168 12.18 -0.93 9.32
N ASP A 169 13.51 -0.82 9.40
CA ASP A 169 14.24 0.09 10.28
C ASP A 169 15.35 0.80 9.48
N PRO A 170 16.15 1.71 10.06
CA PRO A 170 17.22 2.40 9.34
C PRO A 170 18.25 1.47 8.66
N MET A 171 18.48 0.26 9.18
CA MET A 171 19.48 -0.70 8.70
C MET A 171 18.91 -1.87 7.90
N ARG A 172 17.69 -2.34 8.23
CA ARG A 172 17.14 -3.60 7.75
C ARG A 172 15.74 -3.42 7.17
N ALA A 173 15.42 -4.27 6.20
CA ALA A 173 14.08 -4.42 5.64
C ALA A 173 13.79 -5.91 5.57
N VAL A 174 12.66 -6.33 6.11
CA VAL A 174 12.25 -7.74 6.16
C VAL A 174 10.77 -7.86 5.81
N VAL A 175 10.38 -9.04 5.34
CA VAL A 175 8.98 -9.42 5.13
C VAL A 175 8.70 -10.68 5.92
N VAL A 176 7.70 -10.60 6.79
CA VAL A 176 7.19 -11.77 7.50
C VAL A 176 6.11 -12.41 6.65
N TRP A 177 6.22 -13.72 6.43
CA TRP A 177 5.27 -14.46 5.62
C TRP A 177 5.03 -15.85 6.19
N ASN A 178 3.76 -16.21 6.35
CA ASN A 178 3.32 -17.50 6.84
C ASN A 178 2.69 -18.31 5.71
N THR A 179 3.13 -19.56 5.57
CA THR A 179 2.65 -20.50 4.56
C THR A 179 2.34 -21.85 5.19
N ALA A 180 1.44 -22.61 4.58
CA ALA A 180 1.07 -23.94 5.09
C ALA A 180 2.26 -24.91 5.08
N ASP A 181 3.12 -24.83 4.06
CA ASP A 181 4.19 -25.80 3.84
C ASP A 181 5.46 -25.47 4.64
N GLU A 182 5.75 -24.18 4.88
CA GLU A 182 6.99 -23.74 5.52
C GLU A 182 6.80 -23.00 6.85
N GLY A 183 5.55 -22.76 7.26
CA GLY A 183 5.21 -21.98 8.45
C GLY A 183 5.65 -20.51 8.34
N LEU A 184 5.87 -19.89 9.50
CA LEU A 184 6.27 -18.49 9.60
C LEU A 184 7.74 -18.30 9.22
N ARG A 185 8.02 -17.47 8.21
CA ARG A 185 9.36 -17.09 7.76
C ARG A 185 9.57 -15.58 7.89
N VAL A 186 10.82 -15.19 8.16
CA VAL A 186 11.29 -13.80 8.09
C VAL A 186 12.26 -13.69 6.93
N LEU A 187 11.83 -13.02 5.87
CA LEU A 187 12.54 -12.93 4.60
C LEU A 187 13.28 -11.57 4.53
N PRO A 188 14.61 -11.52 4.66
CA PRO A 188 15.35 -10.28 4.51
C PRO A 188 15.33 -9.81 3.06
N LEU A 189 15.22 -8.50 2.85
CA LEU A 189 15.59 -7.92 1.57
C LEU A 189 17.12 -7.82 1.57
N GLU A 190 17.76 -8.75 0.86
CA GLU A 190 19.19 -8.62 0.58
C GLU A 190 19.43 -7.30 -0.15
N ALA A 191 20.48 -6.57 0.25
CA ALA A 191 20.89 -5.40 -0.51
C ALA A 191 21.26 -5.89 -1.91
N ALA A 192 20.53 -5.43 -2.94
CA ALA A 192 21.00 -5.61 -4.30
C ALA A 192 22.44 -5.05 -4.37
N PRO A 193 23.40 -5.81 -4.95
CA PRO A 193 24.78 -5.36 -5.08
C PRO A 193 24.89 -4.03 -5.86
#